data_AF-A0A1X2HPX0-F1
#
_entry.id   AF-A0A1X2HPX0-F1
#
_cell.length_a   1.000
_cell.length_b   1.000
_cell.length_c   1.000
_cell.angle_alpha   90.00
_cell.angle_beta   90.00
_cell.angle_gamma   90.00
#
_symmetry.space_group_name_H-M   'P 1'
#
loop_
_entity.id
_entity.type
_entity.pdbx_description
1 polymer ?
#
loop_
_entity_poly.entity_id
_entity_poly.type
_entity_poly.pdbx_seq_one_letter_code
_entity_poly.pdbx_strand_id
1 'polypeptide(L)'
;MDKTFAGLLRNSRLASYDRHLPQVYTTPAKRQRVGDWGVKRTLPRVIRSPTLTLEAMDTREHQTPWQSAANQVLFIRRWKENFGGSKVRQNEARAGTNVATMSGHEFRRYLRRVRKTRDAFQEQVVQKALVPEQVYDYLGVTFGKQQHVVVGPTYADLPAAGSVVKGRILNRVPHGYAVGVAGVVALLPSSSVIHMPNHNDRNVVHQFYIDSADIDAGGRPQVTVRLEPSSDVEGILRSINHLTRPTGAQQAAKDESPFATLSADDLFRQDDRTRPNPDHNELIKQFSLLNVQQKK
;
A
#
# COMPACT_ATOMS: atom_id res chain seq x y z
N MET A 1 -30.44 -32.40 -12.80
CA MET A 1 -29.49 -32.64 -11.68
C MET A 1 -29.37 -34.13 -11.50
N ASP A 2 -28.23 -34.72 -11.82
CA ASP A 2 -28.01 -36.14 -11.57
C ASP A 2 -27.98 -36.37 -10.07
N LYS A 3 -28.99 -37.07 -9.54
CA LYS A 3 -29.16 -37.39 -8.10
C LYS A 3 -28.18 -38.47 -7.63
N THR A 4 -27.08 -38.68 -8.36
CA THR A 4 -26.07 -39.68 -8.03
C THR A 4 -25.20 -39.17 -6.89
N PHE A 5 -24.66 -40.10 -6.10
CA PHE A 5 -23.70 -39.77 -5.05
C PHE A 5 -22.53 -38.92 -5.58
N ALA A 6 -22.02 -39.25 -6.77
CA ALA A 6 -20.95 -38.49 -7.42
C ALA A 6 -21.37 -37.04 -7.72
N GLY A 7 -22.61 -36.81 -8.16
CA GLY A 7 -23.16 -35.47 -8.37
C GLY A 7 -23.26 -34.66 -7.08
N LEU A 8 -23.71 -35.29 -5.99
CA LEU A 8 -23.76 -34.66 -4.66
C LEU A 8 -22.36 -34.35 -4.11
N LEU A 9 -21.40 -35.27 -4.29
CA LEU A 9 -20.03 -35.08 -3.83
C LEU A 9 -19.35 -33.93 -4.56
N ARG A 10 -19.51 -33.83 -5.89
CA ARG A 10 -18.96 -32.72 -6.69
C ARG A 10 -19.48 -31.36 -6.25
N ASN A 11 -20.73 -31.28 -5.80
CA ASN A 11 -21.36 -30.05 -5.32
C ASN A 11 -21.22 -29.85 -3.79
N SER A 12 -20.56 -30.77 -3.09
CA SER A 12 -20.37 -30.66 -1.64
C SER A 12 -19.35 -29.59 -1.29
N ARG A 13 -19.44 -29.04 -0.07
CA ARG A 13 -18.43 -28.12 0.46
C ARG A 13 -17.05 -28.77 0.60
N LEU A 14 -17.00 -30.08 0.81
CA LEU A 14 -15.75 -30.82 0.88
C LEU A 14 -15.00 -30.81 -0.46
N ALA A 15 -15.71 -30.88 -1.59
CA ALA A 15 -15.09 -30.83 -2.92
C ALA A 15 -14.51 -29.46 -3.29
N SER A 16 -14.87 -28.39 -2.57
CA SER A 16 -14.27 -27.07 -2.73
C SER A 16 -12.91 -26.91 -2.05
N TYR A 17 -12.48 -27.90 -1.26
CA TYR A 17 -11.17 -27.88 -0.61
C TYR A 17 -10.04 -28.00 -1.64
N ASP A 18 -9.07 -27.10 -1.53
CA ASP A 18 -7.81 -27.13 -2.28
C ASP A 18 -6.65 -27.10 -1.28
N ARG A 19 -5.67 -27.99 -1.45
CA ARG A 19 -4.47 -28.06 -0.62
C ARG A 19 -3.53 -26.86 -0.81
N HIS A 20 -3.51 -26.28 -2.00
CA HIS A 20 -2.59 -25.20 -2.33
C HIS A 20 -3.10 -23.83 -1.89
N LEU A 21 -4.41 -23.70 -1.67
CA LEU A 21 -5.04 -22.48 -1.20
C LEU A 21 -5.28 -22.58 0.32
N PRO A 22 -4.64 -21.76 1.16
CA PRO A 22 -4.88 -21.75 2.60
C PRO A 22 -6.23 -21.10 2.93
N GLN A 23 -7.32 -21.75 2.55
CA GLN A 23 -8.68 -21.28 2.78
C GLN A 23 -9.03 -21.33 4.28
N VAL A 24 -9.70 -20.28 4.74
CA VAL A 24 -10.20 -20.22 6.13
C VAL A 24 -11.58 -20.88 6.22
N TYR A 25 -11.70 -21.83 7.14
CA TYR A 25 -12.94 -22.51 7.49
C TYR A 25 -13.45 -22.05 8.86
N THR A 26 -14.78 -22.05 9.00
CA THR A 26 -15.48 -21.67 10.24
C THR A 26 -16.51 -22.71 10.60
N THR A 27 -16.76 -22.89 11.89
CA THR A 27 -17.81 -23.78 12.40
C THR A 27 -18.74 -23.07 13.37
N PRO A 28 -20.00 -23.52 13.50
CA PRO A 28 -20.87 -23.06 14.58
C PRO A 28 -20.30 -23.48 15.94
N ALA A 29 -20.44 -22.62 16.95
CA ALA A 29 -19.89 -22.83 18.29
C ALA A 29 -20.31 -24.17 18.94
N LYS A 30 -21.52 -24.68 18.65
CA LYS A 30 -21.99 -25.98 19.15
C LYS A 30 -21.16 -27.15 18.61
N ARG A 31 -20.81 -27.12 17.32
CA ARG A 31 -20.00 -28.15 16.64
C ARG A 31 -18.53 -28.05 17.03
N GLN A 32 -18.02 -26.81 17.17
CA GLN A 32 -16.68 -26.53 17.66
C GLN A 32 -16.43 -27.16 19.04
N ARG A 33 -17.40 -27.09 19.98
CA ARG A 33 -17.28 -27.69 21.33
C ARG A 33 -17.05 -29.20 21.29
N VAL A 34 -17.57 -29.88 20.28
CA VAL A 34 -17.42 -31.33 20.05
C VAL A 34 -16.14 -31.64 19.26
N GLY A 35 -15.57 -30.64 18.58
CA GLY A 35 -14.45 -30.82 17.65
C GLY A 35 -14.89 -31.19 16.23
N ASP A 36 -16.17 -31.02 15.89
CA ASP A 36 -16.68 -31.30 14.55
C ASP A 36 -16.49 -30.08 13.63
N TRP A 37 -15.62 -30.25 12.64
CA TRP A 37 -15.30 -29.22 11.64
C TRP A 37 -15.74 -29.58 10.23
N GLY A 38 -16.50 -30.66 10.06
CA GLY A 38 -16.85 -31.16 8.72
C GLY A 38 -15.65 -31.66 7.91
N VAL A 39 -14.54 -31.97 8.59
CA VAL A 39 -13.34 -32.60 8.02
C VAL A 39 -13.36 -34.11 8.28
N LYS A 40 -12.36 -34.84 7.77
CA LYS A 40 -12.34 -36.31 7.83
C LYS A 40 -12.45 -36.88 9.25
N ARG A 41 -11.87 -36.22 10.24
CA ARG A 41 -11.91 -36.61 11.66
C ARG A 41 -12.21 -35.39 12.54
N THR A 42 -12.68 -35.61 13.75
CA THR A 42 -12.86 -34.52 14.70
C THR A 42 -11.51 -33.95 15.11
N LEU A 43 -11.45 -32.62 15.24
CA LEU A 43 -10.25 -31.92 15.67
C LEU A 43 -10.20 -31.79 17.21
N PRO A 44 -9.01 -31.61 17.79
CA PRO A 44 -8.87 -31.44 19.23
C PRO A 44 -9.69 -30.26 19.78
N ARG A 45 -10.34 -30.47 20.93
CA ARG A 45 -11.14 -29.44 21.63
C ARG A 45 -10.31 -28.28 22.21
N VAL A 46 -8.99 -28.38 22.16
CA VAL A 46 -8.04 -27.33 22.56
C VAL A 46 -8.14 -26.10 21.62
N ILE A 47 -8.71 -26.27 20.43
CA ILE A 47 -8.92 -25.19 19.46
C ILE A 47 -9.98 -24.20 19.96
N ARG A 48 -9.51 -23.07 20.51
CA ARG A 48 -10.39 -21.97 20.96
C ARG A 48 -10.81 -21.03 19.83
N SER A 49 -10.01 -20.92 18.77
CA SER A 49 -10.33 -20.04 17.64
C SER A 49 -11.47 -20.60 16.79
N PRO A 50 -12.48 -19.80 16.42
CA PRO A 50 -13.60 -20.25 15.58
C PRO A 50 -13.23 -20.38 14.10
N THR A 51 -12.03 -19.93 13.73
CA THR A 51 -11.49 -19.93 12.37
C THR A 51 -10.20 -20.75 12.31
N LEU A 52 -10.04 -21.57 11.28
CA LEU A 52 -8.82 -22.33 11.02
C LEU A 52 -8.53 -22.47 9.53
N THR A 53 -7.28 -22.80 9.20
CA THR A 53 -6.85 -23.25 7.88
C THR A 53 -6.48 -24.73 7.96
N LEU A 54 -6.64 -25.43 6.84
CA LEU A 54 -6.30 -26.85 6.71
C LEU A 54 -5.21 -26.99 5.65
N GLU A 55 -4.11 -27.66 6.01
CA GLU A 55 -3.03 -27.93 5.05
C GLU A 55 -3.29 -29.21 4.26
N ALA A 56 -3.86 -30.23 4.91
CA ALA A 56 -4.23 -31.50 4.31
C ALA A 56 -5.47 -32.05 5.01
N MET A 57 -6.33 -32.75 4.27
CA MET A 57 -7.48 -33.46 4.87
C MET A 57 -7.05 -34.61 5.79
N ASP A 58 -5.99 -35.32 5.38
CA ASP A 58 -5.38 -36.41 6.13
C ASP A 58 -3.90 -36.49 5.78
N THR A 59 -3.07 -36.78 6.77
CA THR A 59 -1.64 -37.09 6.57
C THR A 59 -1.38 -38.58 6.76
N ARG A 60 -0.13 -39.00 6.53
CA ARG A 60 0.29 -40.39 6.75
C ARG A 60 0.15 -40.78 8.23
N GLU A 61 0.28 -39.81 9.13
CA GLU A 61 0.12 -39.96 10.58
C GLU A 61 -1.35 -40.04 11.01
N HIS A 62 -2.29 -40.06 10.05
CA HIS A 62 -3.73 -40.07 10.30
C HIS A 62 -4.24 -38.84 11.07
N GLN A 63 -3.55 -37.71 10.92
CA GLN A 63 -3.92 -36.44 11.53
C GLN A 63 -4.30 -35.42 10.44
N THR A 64 -5.17 -34.47 10.80
CA THR A 64 -5.52 -33.35 9.94
C THR A 64 -4.69 -32.16 10.39
N PRO A 65 -3.63 -31.75 9.66
CA PRO A 65 -2.82 -30.60 10.03
C PRO A 65 -3.66 -29.33 9.86
N TRP A 66 -3.82 -28.62 10.97
CA TRP A 66 -4.62 -27.40 11.05
C TRP A 66 -3.79 -26.28 11.70
N GLN A 67 -4.10 -25.05 11.34
CA GLN A 67 -3.54 -23.86 11.97
C GLN A 67 -4.65 -22.86 12.29
N SER A 68 -4.46 -22.06 13.33
CA SER A 68 -5.43 -21.01 13.65
C SER A 68 -5.36 -19.89 12.60
N ALA A 69 -6.52 -19.56 12.04
CA ALA A 69 -6.64 -18.49 11.04
C ALA A 69 -7.14 -17.17 11.64
N ALA A 70 -7.22 -17.08 12.97
CA ALA A 70 -7.75 -15.91 13.67
C ALA A 70 -7.01 -14.62 13.27
N ASN A 71 -5.68 -14.68 13.18
CA ASN A 71 -4.86 -13.52 12.81
C ASN A 71 -5.18 -13.02 11.40
N GLN A 72 -5.38 -13.91 10.43
CA GLN A 72 -5.68 -13.55 9.04
C GLN A 72 -7.07 -12.90 8.92
N VAL A 73 -8.07 -13.50 9.57
CA VAL A 73 -9.44 -12.96 9.57
C VAL A 73 -9.51 -11.62 10.29
N LEU A 74 -8.88 -11.50 11.46
CA LEU A 74 -8.83 -10.26 12.21
C LEU A 74 -8.04 -9.18 11.46
N PHE A 75 -6.97 -9.54 10.75
CA PHE A 75 -6.26 -8.62 9.88
C PHE A 75 -7.16 -8.06 8.79
N ILE A 76 -7.86 -8.91 8.03
CA ILE A 76 -8.79 -8.47 6.97
C ILE A 76 -9.88 -7.56 7.55
N ARG A 77 -10.43 -7.93 8.71
CA ARG A 77 -11.46 -7.13 9.38
C ARG A 77 -10.93 -5.76 9.80
N ARG A 78 -9.80 -5.72 10.50
CA ARG A 78 -9.15 -4.47 10.93
C ARG A 78 -8.75 -3.62 9.73
N TRP A 79 -8.28 -4.23 8.65
CA TRP A 79 -7.93 -3.51 7.43
C TRP A 79 -9.15 -2.82 6.83
N LYS A 80 -10.26 -3.55 6.66
CA LYS A 80 -11.52 -3.00 6.14
C LYS A 80 -12.10 -1.89 7.03
N GLU A 81 -11.99 -2.05 8.35
CA GLU A 81 -12.52 -1.07 9.32
C GLU A 81 -11.69 0.23 9.35
N ASN A 82 -10.37 0.16 9.16
CA ASN A 82 -9.48 1.33 9.32
C ASN A 82 -9.00 1.94 7.99
N PHE A 83 -8.81 1.12 6.96
CA PHE A 83 -8.23 1.51 5.66
C PHE A 83 -9.25 1.34 4.52
N GLY A 84 -10.46 1.87 4.71
CA GLY A 84 -11.58 1.73 3.78
C GLY A 84 -11.34 2.28 2.37
N GLY A 85 -10.42 3.23 2.21
CA GLY A 85 -10.06 3.78 0.90
C GLY A 85 -8.80 3.20 0.27
N SER A 86 -8.32 2.04 0.73
CA SER A 86 -7.25 1.34 0.03
C SER A 86 -7.70 1.01 -1.39
N LYS A 87 -6.95 1.45 -2.41
CA LYS A 87 -7.38 1.39 -3.81
C LYS A 87 -7.85 -0.01 -4.20
N VAL A 88 -9.06 -0.08 -4.74
CA VAL A 88 -9.59 -1.27 -5.41
C VAL A 88 -8.82 -1.45 -6.72
N ARG A 89 -8.62 -2.70 -7.16
CA ARG A 89 -8.11 -2.96 -8.50
C ARG A 89 -9.01 -2.27 -9.53
N GLN A 90 -8.42 -1.43 -10.38
CA GLN A 90 -8.97 -1.27 -11.71
C GLN A 90 -8.84 -2.64 -12.38
N ASN A 91 -9.96 -3.22 -12.82
CA ASN A 91 -9.93 -4.45 -13.58
C ASN A 91 -9.18 -4.16 -14.89
N GLU A 92 -7.88 -4.45 -14.94
CA GLU A 92 -7.16 -4.46 -16.21
C GLU A 92 -7.81 -5.54 -17.07
N ALA A 93 -8.52 -5.10 -18.11
CA ALA A 93 -9.20 -5.96 -19.04
C ALA A 93 -8.17 -6.91 -19.68
N ARG A 94 -8.27 -8.20 -19.35
CA ARG A 94 -7.42 -9.29 -19.85
C ARG A 94 -5.93 -9.05 -19.58
N ALA A 95 -5.45 -9.54 -18.44
CA ALA A 95 -4.02 -9.74 -18.22
C ALA A 95 -3.47 -10.67 -19.32
N GLY A 96 -2.83 -10.07 -20.32
CA GLY A 96 -2.17 -10.78 -21.40
C GLY A 96 -1.07 -11.70 -20.88
N THR A 97 -0.61 -12.66 -21.70
CA THR A 97 0.57 -13.45 -21.35
C THR A 97 1.80 -12.55 -21.42
N ASN A 98 2.50 -12.38 -20.30
CA ASN A 98 3.72 -11.59 -20.28
C ASN A 98 4.92 -12.42 -20.72
N VAL A 99 5.44 -12.10 -21.90
CA VAL A 99 6.58 -12.82 -22.48
C VAL A 99 7.90 -12.41 -21.82
N ALA A 100 8.00 -11.19 -21.29
CA ALA A 100 9.22 -10.67 -20.68
C ALA A 100 9.53 -11.32 -19.32
N THR A 101 8.52 -11.79 -18.59
CA THR A 101 8.69 -12.45 -17.28
C THR A 101 8.80 -13.97 -17.36
N MET A 102 8.53 -14.58 -18.51
CA MET A 102 8.53 -16.04 -18.65
C MET A 102 9.93 -16.62 -18.54
N SER A 103 10.03 -17.77 -17.88
CA SER A 103 11.23 -18.59 -18.00
C SER A 103 11.41 -19.10 -19.43
N GLY A 104 12.65 -19.39 -19.84
CA GLY A 104 12.91 -19.89 -21.20
C GLY A 104 12.16 -21.17 -21.56
N HIS A 105 11.86 -22.02 -20.56
CA HIS A 105 11.06 -23.22 -20.76
C HIS A 105 9.58 -22.88 -21.01
N GLU A 106 9.00 -21.99 -20.21
CA GLU A 106 7.63 -21.52 -20.39
C GLU A 106 7.46 -20.84 -21.74
N PHE A 107 8.44 -20.02 -22.14
CA PHE A 107 8.43 -19.36 -23.45
C PHE A 107 8.40 -20.38 -24.61
N ARG A 108 9.22 -21.44 -24.56
CA ARG A 108 9.17 -22.52 -25.57
C ARG A 108 7.81 -23.24 -25.61
N ARG A 109 7.17 -23.43 -24.45
CA ARG A 109 5.83 -24.03 -24.37
C ARG A 109 4.77 -23.08 -24.95
N TYR A 110 4.92 -21.79 -24.71
CA TYR A 110 4.06 -20.74 -25.27
C TYR A 110 4.17 -20.67 -26.80
N LEU A 111 5.39 -20.65 -27.35
CA LEU A 111 5.60 -20.68 -28.80
C LEU A 111 4.96 -21.90 -29.47
N ARG A 112 5.02 -23.08 -28.82
CA ARG A 112 4.33 -24.28 -29.31
C ARG A 112 2.81 -24.12 -29.36
N ARG A 113 2.22 -23.34 -28.44
CA ARG A 113 0.79 -23.01 -28.44
C ARG A 113 0.47 -22.00 -29.55
N VAL A 114 1.25 -20.94 -29.66
CA VAL A 114 1.07 -19.88 -30.68
C VAL A 114 1.21 -20.43 -32.11
N ARG A 115 2.09 -21.41 -32.33
CA ARG A 115 2.21 -22.08 -33.64
C ARG A 115 0.90 -22.72 -34.10
N LYS A 116 0.05 -23.19 -33.17
CA LYS A 116 -1.25 -23.79 -33.53
C LYS A 116 -2.29 -22.76 -33.93
N THR A 117 -2.15 -21.51 -33.47
CA THR A 117 -3.07 -20.41 -33.80
C THR A 117 -2.62 -19.61 -35.02
N ARG A 118 -1.51 -20.02 -35.67
CA ARG A 118 -0.92 -19.31 -36.81
C ARG A 118 -1.89 -19.20 -37.99
N ASP A 119 -2.51 -20.32 -38.37
CA ASP A 119 -3.31 -20.39 -39.58
C ASP A 119 -4.61 -19.58 -39.41
N ALA A 120 -5.21 -19.64 -38.22
CA ALA A 120 -6.34 -18.78 -37.85
C ALA A 120 -6.01 -17.28 -37.88
N PHE A 121 -4.80 -16.88 -37.48
CA PHE A 121 -4.35 -15.48 -37.59
C PHE A 121 -4.19 -15.07 -39.05
N GLN A 122 -3.61 -15.92 -39.89
CA GLN A 122 -3.45 -15.66 -41.32
C GLN A 122 -4.79 -15.47 -42.02
N GLU A 123 -5.79 -16.30 -41.71
CA GLU A 123 -7.16 -16.13 -42.21
C GLU A 123 -7.75 -14.77 -41.84
N GLN A 124 -7.55 -14.31 -40.60
CA GLN A 124 -8.05 -13.01 -40.15
C GLN A 124 -7.33 -11.81 -40.77
N VAL A 125 -6.03 -11.94 -41.10
CA VAL A 125 -5.29 -10.93 -41.85
C VAL A 125 -5.79 -10.87 -43.30
N VAL A 126 -6.03 -12.02 -43.93
CA VAL A 126 -6.59 -12.10 -45.29
C VAL A 126 -7.99 -11.48 -45.35
N GLN A 127 -8.80 -11.71 -44.32
CA GLN A 127 -10.13 -11.11 -44.16
C GLN A 127 -10.09 -9.60 -43.83
N LYS A 128 -8.90 -8.98 -43.74
CA LYS A 128 -8.66 -7.58 -43.36
C LYS A 128 -9.28 -7.19 -42.00
N ALA A 129 -9.57 -8.18 -41.15
CA ALA A 129 -10.06 -7.93 -39.80
C ALA A 129 -8.94 -7.50 -38.84
N LEU A 130 -7.69 -7.88 -39.14
CA LEU A 130 -6.49 -7.60 -38.35
C LEU A 130 -5.33 -7.17 -39.24
N VAL A 131 -4.52 -6.23 -38.74
CA VAL A 131 -3.28 -5.79 -39.39
C VAL A 131 -2.14 -6.71 -38.93
N PRO A 132 -1.17 -7.07 -39.79
CA PRO A 132 0.00 -7.87 -39.39
C PRO A 132 0.80 -7.29 -38.21
N GLU A 133 0.74 -5.98 -37.98
CA GLU A 133 1.39 -5.32 -36.84
C GLU A 133 0.70 -5.61 -35.49
N GLN A 134 -0.59 -5.99 -35.52
CA GLN A 134 -1.40 -6.29 -34.33
C GLN A 134 -1.24 -7.73 -33.84
N VAL A 135 -0.18 -8.43 -34.26
CA VAL A 135 0.14 -9.80 -33.81
C VAL A 135 0.21 -9.86 -32.28
N TYR A 136 0.82 -8.86 -31.63
CA TYR A 136 0.97 -8.86 -30.17
C TYR A 136 -0.38 -8.70 -29.45
N ASP A 137 -1.29 -7.87 -29.99
CA ASP A 137 -2.63 -7.67 -29.44
C ASP A 137 -3.50 -8.91 -29.63
N TYR A 138 -3.43 -9.55 -30.80
CA TYR A 138 -4.11 -10.81 -31.09
C TYR A 138 -3.67 -11.94 -30.16
N LEU A 139 -2.36 -12.04 -29.94
CA LEU A 139 -1.78 -13.03 -29.02
C LEU A 139 -1.94 -12.65 -27.54
N GLY A 140 -2.42 -11.42 -27.26
CA GLY A 140 -2.51 -10.85 -25.93
C GLY A 140 -1.17 -10.86 -25.20
N VAL A 141 -0.09 -10.48 -25.89
CA VAL A 141 1.26 -10.46 -25.32
C VAL A 141 1.52 -9.10 -24.67
N THR A 142 2.08 -9.13 -23.46
CA THR A 142 2.59 -7.93 -22.81
C THR A 142 4.10 -8.07 -22.58
N PHE A 143 4.82 -6.95 -22.65
CA PHE A 143 6.27 -6.87 -22.44
C PHE A 143 6.66 -6.06 -21.19
N GLY A 144 5.68 -5.41 -20.54
CA GLY A 144 5.92 -4.70 -19.29
C GLY A 144 6.30 -5.67 -18.18
N LYS A 145 6.98 -5.23 -17.11
CA LYS A 145 7.09 -6.05 -15.90
C LYS A 145 5.67 -6.22 -15.34
N GLN A 146 5.05 -7.39 -15.52
CA GLN A 146 3.80 -7.68 -14.82
C GLN A 146 4.15 -7.75 -13.34
N GLN A 147 3.89 -6.66 -12.64
CA GLN A 147 3.80 -6.72 -11.20
C GLN A 147 2.52 -7.51 -10.93
N HIS A 148 2.64 -8.63 -10.22
CA HIS A 148 1.46 -9.24 -9.61
C HIS A 148 0.86 -8.18 -8.69
N VAL A 149 -0.15 -7.45 -9.15
CA VAL A 149 -0.83 -6.45 -8.32
C VAL A 149 -1.63 -7.22 -7.29
N VAL A 150 -1.07 -7.41 -6.10
CA VAL A 150 -1.80 -8.05 -5.00
C VAL A 150 -2.95 -7.12 -4.61
N VAL A 151 -4.16 -7.65 -4.63
CA VAL A 151 -5.36 -6.85 -4.37
C VAL A 151 -5.47 -6.60 -2.89
N GLY A 152 -5.79 -5.35 -2.54
CA GLY A 152 -6.32 -5.00 -1.23
C GLY A 152 -7.51 -5.89 -0.85
N PRO A 153 -7.70 -6.21 0.44
CA PRO A 153 -8.89 -6.94 0.88
C PRO A 153 -10.17 -6.07 0.85
N THR A 154 -10.06 -4.80 0.46
CA THR A 154 -11.16 -3.84 0.37
C THR A 154 -11.69 -3.76 -1.06
N TYR A 155 -13.00 -3.77 -1.20
CA TYR A 155 -13.72 -3.70 -2.49
C TYR A 155 -14.63 -2.47 -2.58
N ALA A 156 -14.55 -1.56 -1.62
CA ALA A 156 -15.36 -0.36 -1.56
C ALA A 156 -14.53 0.84 -2.01
N ASP A 157 -15.10 1.67 -2.87
CA ASP A 157 -14.54 2.96 -3.27
C ASP A 157 -14.90 4.02 -2.21
N LEU A 158 -14.40 3.83 -0.99
CA LEU A 158 -14.54 4.85 0.06
C LEU A 158 -13.37 5.83 -0.06
N PRO A 159 -13.58 7.15 0.16
CA PRO A 159 -12.46 8.08 0.23
C PRO A 159 -11.55 7.70 1.39
N ALA A 160 -10.24 7.55 1.12
CA ALA A 160 -9.24 7.18 2.12
C ALA A 160 -8.94 8.31 3.11
N ALA A 161 -9.23 9.56 2.73
CA ALA A 161 -8.79 10.74 3.45
C ALA A 161 -9.58 10.95 4.75
N GLY A 162 -8.85 11.07 5.86
CA GLY A 162 -9.40 11.56 7.13
C GLY A 162 -9.87 10.50 8.11
N SER A 163 -9.71 9.19 7.85
CA SER A 163 -9.99 8.19 8.87
C SER A 163 -8.95 8.26 10.00
N VAL A 164 -9.46 8.47 11.22
CA VAL A 164 -8.66 8.54 12.44
C VAL A 164 -8.46 7.14 12.98
N VAL A 165 -7.21 6.75 13.21
CA VAL A 165 -6.86 5.45 13.75
C VAL A 165 -5.94 5.60 14.95
N LYS A 166 -6.16 4.75 15.96
CA LYS A 166 -5.32 4.68 17.14
C LYS A 166 -4.15 3.73 16.88
N GLY A 167 -2.96 4.15 17.28
CA GLY A 167 -1.73 3.38 17.09
C GLY A 167 -0.68 3.67 18.15
N ARG A 168 0.45 2.97 18.04
CA ARG A 168 1.60 3.15 18.94
C ARG A 168 2.86 3.37 18.12
N ILE A 169 3.72 4.28 18.57
CA ILE A 169 5.01 4.49 17.94
C ILE A 169 5.95 3.37 18.41
N LEU A 170 6.62 2.71 17.47
CA LEU A 170 7.46 1.56 17.73
C LEU A 170 8.94 1.97 17.81
N ASN A 171 9.58 2.12 16.65
CA ASN A 171 10.99 2.41 16.50
C ASN A 171 11.21 3.49 15.44
N ARG A 172 12.34 4.19 15.54
CA ARG A 172 12.81 5.11 14.51
C ARG A 172 13.32 4.33 13.29
N VAL A 173 13.03 4.86 12.10
CA VAL A 173 13.36 4.29 10.78
C VAL A 173 13.99 5.41 9.93
N PRO A 174 14.82 5.15 8.89
CA PRO A 174 15.56 6.20 8.17
C PRO A 174 14.73 7.38 7.63
N HIS A 175 13.41 7.19 7.43
CA HIS A 175 12.50 8.23 6.91
C HIS A 175 11.41 8.64 7.90
N GLY A 176 11.59 8.38 9.19
CA GLY A 176 10.67 8.79 10.25
C GLY A 176 10.51 7.74 11.34
N TYR A 177 9.27 7.35 11.63
CA TYR A 177 8.95 6.37 12.69
C TYR A 177 8.07 5.25 12.17
N ALA A 178 8.30 4.04 12.66
CA ALA A 178 7.38 2.94 12.49
C ALA A 178 6.26 3.06 13.53
N VAL A 179 5.02 2.97 13.07
CA VAL A 179 3.83 3.06 13.93
C VAL A 179 3.01 1.79 13.76
N GLY A 180 2.69 1.12 14.85
CA GLY A 180 1.78 -0.02 14.86
C GLY A 180 0.33 0.47 14.83
N VAL A 181 -0.38 0.21 13.73
CA VAL A 181 -1.77 0.63 13.51
C VAL A 181 -2.57 -0.57 13.00
N ALA A 182 -3.64 -0.95 13.70
CA ALA A 182 -4.56 -2.00 13.26
C ALA A 182 -3.92 -3.38 12.92
N GLY A 183 -2.74 -3.69 13.46
CA GLY A 183 -1.97 -4.91 13.16
C GLY A 183 -1.03 -4.79 11.96
N VAL A 184 -0.83 -3.57 11.45
CA VAL A 184 0.10 -3.21 10.36
C VAL A 184 1.15 -2.26 10.90
N VAL A 185 2.35 -2.29 10.31
CA VAL A 185 3.39 -1.29 10.55
C VAL A 185 3.24 -0.20 9.49
N ALA A 186 2.80 0.97 9.92
CA ALA A 186 2.71 2.18 9.11
C ALA A 186 3.98 3.02 9.25
N LEU A 187 4.29 3.79 8.21
CA LEU A 187 5.32 4.81 8.23
C LEU A 187 4.71 6.14 8.66
N LEU A 188 5.30 6.76 9.67
CA LEU A 188 5.09 8.16 9.99
C LEU A 188 6.28 8.96 9.47
N PRO A 189 6.13 9.77 8.41
CA PRO A 189 7.22 10.58 7.86
C PRO A 189 7.73 11.58 8.90
N SER A 190 9.04 11.85 8.90
CA SER A 190 9.65 12.85 9.81
C SER A 190 9.06 14.26 9.63
N SER A 191 8.59 14.61 8.43
CA SER A 191 7.91 15.88 8.15
C SER A 191 6.60 16.06 8.93
N SER A 192 5.97 14.97 9.33
CA SER A 192 4.68 14.97 10.03
C SER A 192 4.82 15.00 11.55
N VAL A 193 6.04 15.21 12.07
CA VAL A 193 6.42 15.01 13.49
C VAL A 193 6.76 16.34 14.20
N ILE A 194 6.23 17.46 13.70
CA ILE A 194 6.63 18.81 14.14
C ILE A 194 6.39 19.03 15.67
N HIS A 195 5.44 18.32 16.28
CA HIS A 195 5.08 18.48 17.71
C HIS A 195 4.93 17.16 18.48
N MET A 196 5.84 16.19 18.30
CA MET A 196 5.69 14.91 19.03
C MET A 196 5.98 15.01 20.53
N PRO A 197 5.06 14.51 21.39
CA PRO A 197 5.38 14.17 22.77
C PRO A 197 6.43 13.03 22.79
N ASN A 198 7.26 12.98 23.83
CA ASN A 198 8.35 12.01 24.04
C ASN A 198 8.17 10.66 23.31
N HIS A 199 8.90 10.49 22.21
CA HIS A 199 8.88 9.31 21.31
C HIS A 199 9.17 7.97 22.00
N ASN A 200 9.82 8.00 23.18
CA ASN A 200 10.34 6.79 23.81
C ASN A 200 9.29 5.95 24.55
N ASP A 201 8.05 6.42 24.68
CA ASP A 201 7.00 5.68 25.38
C ASP A 201 6.15 4.83 24.42
N ARG A 202 6.51 3.55 24.31
CA ARG A 202 5.78 2.55 23.49
C ARG A 202 4.38 2.23 24.02
N ASN A 203 4.06 2.62 25.25
CA ASN A 203 2.76 2.32 25.86
C ASN A 203 1.71 3.38 25.52
N VAL A 204 2.13 4.57 25.11
CA VAL A 204 1.22 5.66 24.76
C VAL A 204 0.56 5.37 23.41
N VAL A 205 -0.76 5.43 23.42
CA VAL A 205 -1.58 5.29 22.22
C VAL A 205 -1.86 6.68 21.68
N HIS A 206 -1.40 6.93 20.46
CA HIS A 206 -1.63 8.19 19.74
C HIS A 206 -2.76 8.01 18.72
N GLN A 207 -3.42 9.12 18.39
CA GLN A 207 -4.34 9.19 17.27
C GLN A 207 -3.56 9.63 16.03
N PHE A 208 -3.82 8.97 14.91
CA PHE A 208 -3.19 9.22 13.64
C PHE A 208 -4.25 9.38 12.55
N TYR A 209 -3.94 10.19 11.56
CA TYR A 209 -4.73 10.35 10.34
C TYR A 209 -4.06 9.54 9.24
N ILE A 210 -4.84 8.77 8.50
CA ILE A 210 -4.34 8.01 7.36
C ILE A 210 -4.15 8.96 6.18
N ASP A 211 -2.94 8.91 5.60
CA ASP A 211 -2.58 9.66 4.40
C ASP A 211 -2.75 8.78 3.15
N SER A 212 -2.17 7.58 3.19
CA SER A 212 -2.29 6.57 2.14
C SER A 212 -2.26 5.16 2.71
N ALA A 213 -2.97 4.24 2.06
CA ALA A 213 -2.98 2.82 2.42
C ALA A 213 -3.07 1.99 1.14
N ASP A 214 -1.94 1.42 0.74
CA ASP A 214 -1.82 0.61 -0.47
C ASP A 214 -1.22 -0.77 -0.13
N ILE A 215 -1.35 -1.73 -1.05
CA ILE A 215 -0.68 -3.03 -0.95
C ILE A 215 0.33 -3.13 -2.08
N ASP A 216 1.59 -3.37 -1.73
CA ASP A 216 2.69 -3.54 -2.68
C ASP A 216 2.51 -4.80 -3.54
N ALA A 217 3.23 -4.91 -4.65
CA ALA A 217 3.24 -6.09 -5.52
C ALA A 217 3.65 -7.38 -4.79
N GLY A 218 4.40 -7.26 -3.69
CA GLY A 218 4.73 -8.37 -2.80
C GLY A 218 3.62 -8.77 -1.82
N GLY A 219 2.44 -8.14 -1.88
CA GLY A 219 1.33 -8.37 -0.95
C GLY A 219 1.55 -7.76 0.44
N ARG A 220 2.52 -6.86 0.57
CA ARG A 220 2.83 -6.20 1.84
C ARG A 220 2.03 -4.90 1.94
N PRO A 221 1.30 -4.68 3.04
CA PRO A 221 0.61 -3.41 3.24
C PRO A 221 1.63 -2.28 3.45
N GLN A 222 1.48 -1.20 2.68
CA GLN A 222 2.21 0.06 2.84
C GLN A 222 1.21 1.13 3.27
N VAL A 223 1.36 1.59 4.50
CA VAL A 223 0.48 2.60 5.10
C VAL A 223 1.31 3.78 5.54
N THR A 224 0.88 4.98 5.17
CA THR A 224 1.48 6.23 5.62
C THR A 224 0.49 6.98 6.50
N VAL A 225 0.95 7.45 7.65
CA VAL A 225 0.13 8.17 8.64
C VAL A 225 0.70 9.53 8.97
N ARG A 226 -0.14 10.41 9.51
CA ARG A 226 0.19 11.75 10.01
C ARG A 226 -0.40 11.96 11.40
N LEU A 227 0.17 12.89 12.17
CA LEU A 227 -0.38 13.30 13.47
C LEU A 227 -1.50 14.31 13.37
N GLU A 228 -1.42 15.18 12.37
CA GLU A 228 -2.41 16.22 12.10
C GLU A 228 -3.30 15.78 10.93
N PRO A 229 -4.58 16.23 10.90
CA PRO A 229 -5.44 16.00 9.75
C PRO A 229 -4.79 16.61 8.49
N SER A 230 -5.02 16.00 7.32
CA SER A 230 -4.61 16.59 6.05
C SER A 230 -5.27 17.96 5.92
N SER A 231 -4.50 19.01 6.17
CA SER A 231 -4.95 20.36 5.93
C SER A 231 -5.02 20.56 4.42
N ASP A 232 -6.21 20.86 3.91
CA ASP A 232 -6.31 21.76 2.78
C ASP A 232 -5.41 22.97 3.09
N VAL A 233 -4.75 23.49 2.07
CA VAL A 233 -3.64 24.47 2.07
C VAL A 233 -3.70 25.57 3.17
N GLU A 234 -4.89 25.90 3.68
CA GLU A 234 -5.15 26.77 4.83
C GLU A 234 -4.52 26.36 6.18
N GLY A 235 -4.30 25.08 6.46
CA GLY A 235 -3.69 24.66 7.74
C GLY A 235 -2.18 24.92 7.82
N ILE A 236 -1.50 24.92 6.68
CA ILE A 236 -0.08 25.30 6.57
C ILE A 236 0.08 26.79 6.93
N LEU A 237 -0.85 27.64 6.48
CA LEU A 237 -0.87 29.08 6.80
C LEU A 237 -1.13 29.34 8.30
N ARG A 238 -1.97 28.53 8.96
CA ARG A 238 -2.20 28.64 10.42
C ARG A 238 -0.98 28.21 11.24
N SER A 239 -0.22 27.23 10.75
CA SER A 239 1.00 26.74 11.41
C SER A 239 2.14 27.78 11.35
N ILE A 240 2.23 28.53 10.24
CA ILE A 240 3.18 29.64 10.10
C ILE A 240 2.82 30.80 11.05
N ASN A 241 1.53 31.09 11.24
CA ASN A 241 1.07 32.17 12.12
C ASN A 241 1.28 31.90 13.62
N HIS A 242 1.47 30.64 14.04
CA HIS A 242 1.77 30.28 15.43
C HIS A 242 3.24 30.45 15.82
N LEU A 243 4.16 30.58 14.85
CA LEU A 243 5.56 30.94 15.09
C LEU A 243 5.75 32.45 15.33
N THR A 244 4.73 33.27 15.05
CA THR A 244 4.77 34.74 15.16
C THR A 244 3.93 35.30 16.30
N ARG A 245 3.51 34.50 17.28
CA ARG A 245 2.81 35.04 18.46
C ARG A 245 3.80 35.24 19.62
N PRO A 246 4.25 36.48 19.90
CA PRO A 246 5.01 36.74 21.11
C PRO A 246 4.11 36.46 22.33
N THR A 247 4.62 35.63 23.21
CA THR A 247 4.16 35.49 24.58
C THR A 247 4.29 36.83 25.29
N GLY A 248 3.17 37.38 25.77
CA GLY A 248 3.22 38.54 26.65
C GLY A 248 1.85 38.99 27.15
N ALA A 249 1.50 38.59 28.37
CA ALA A 249 0.72 39.40 29.31
C ALA A 249 0.77 38.79 30.73
N GLN A 250 1.92 38.94 31.40
CA GLN A 250 1.91 39.18 32.85
C GLN A 250 2.63 40.49 33.12
N GLN A 251 1.81 41.39 33.64
CA GLN A 251 1.99 42.65 34.35
C GLN A 251 3.40 43.20 34.61
N ALA A 252 3.45 44.51 34.34
CA ALA A 252 4.47 45.51 34.61
C ALA A 252 5.01 45.60 36.05
N ALA A 253 6.30 45.92 36.15
CA ALA A 253 6.85 47.03 36.95
C ALA A 253 8.28 47.33 36.42
N LYS A 254 8.47 48.46 35.73
CA LYS A 254 9.27 49.62 36.19
C LYS A 254 10.74 49.29 36.48
N ASP A 255 11.64 49.64 35.57
CA ASP A 255 12.48 50.84 35.73
C ASP A 255 13.45 51.05 34.55
N GLU A 256 13.48 52.31 34.13
CA GLU A 256 14.53 53.13 33.52
C GLU A 256 15.42 52.61 32.38
N SER A 257 15.36 53.38 31.28
CA SER A 257 16.25 53.35 30.13
C SER A 257 17.57 54.07 30.44
N PRO A 258 18.66 53.77 29.70
CA PRO A 258 19.14 54.80 28.78
C PRO A 258 19.86 54.19 27.57
N PHE A 259 19.13 53.85 26.51
CA PHE A 259 19.73 53.91 25.17
C PHE A 259 18.65 54.21 24.14
N ALA A 260 18.97 55.15 23.28
CA ALA A 260 18.06 55.90 22.43
C ALA A 260 17.27 55.02 21.45
N THR A 261 16.07 55.52 21.16
CA THR A 261 15.22 55.19 20.02
C THR A 261 16.00 55.12 18.70
N LEU A 262 15.96 53.96 18.05
CA LEU A 262 16.07 53.87 16.58
C LEU A 262 14.68 53.53 16.04
N SER A 263 14.22 54.37 15.12
CA SER A 263 12.95 54.29 14.41
C SER A 263 12.85 53.03 13.55
N ALA A 264 11.62 52.62 13.23
CA ALA A 264 11.31 51.48 12.38
C ALA A 264 11.90 51.54 10.95
N ASP A 265 12.51 52.66 10.55
CA ASP A 265 13.23 52.80 9.29
C ASP A 265 14.66 52.19 9.28
N ASP A 266 15.23 51.82 10.44
CA ASP A 266 16.61 51.29 10.52
C ASP A 266 16.74 49.77 10.45
N LEU A 267 15.64 49.01 10.41
CA LEU A 267 15.68 47.54 10.28
C LEU A 267 15.72 47.05 8.81
N PHE A 268 15.70 47.96 7.84
CA PHE A 268 15.86 47.65 6.41
C PHE A 268 17.24 48.00 5.84
N ARG A 269 18.22 48.32 6.70
CA ARG A 269 19.60 48.56 6.31
C ARG A 269 20.54 47.50 6.91
N GLN A 270 20.38 46.27 6.46
CA GLN A 270 21.51 45.34 6.46
C GLN A 270 21.99 45.25 5.01
N ASP A 271 23.12 45.92 4.75
CA ASP A 271 23.85 45.82 3.49
C ASP A 271 24.06 44.34 3.16
N ASP A 272 23.30 43.86 2.19
CA ASP A 272 23.47 42.54 1.61
C ASP A 272 24.84 42.55 0.91
N ARG A 273 25.88 42.11 1.63
CA ARG A 273 27.25 41.98 1.11
C ARG A 273 27.36 40.78 0.16
N THR A 274 26.38 40.60 -0.71
CA THR A 274 26.48 39.75 -1.90
C THR A 274 26.97 40.64 -3.04
N ARG A 275 28.30 40.81 -3.13
CA ARG A 275 28.87 41.41 -4.35
C ARG A 275 28.56 40.47 -5.52
N PRO A 276 28.00 40.97 -6.64
CA PRO A 276 27.81 40.15 -7.82
C PRO A 276 29.17 39.60 -8.27
N ASN A 277 29.20 38.32 -8.67
CA ASN A 277 30.40 37.68 -9.19
C ASN A 277 30.94 38.54 -10.36
N PRO A 278 32.18 39.07 -10.30
CA PRO A 278 32.71 39.97 -11.32
C PRO A 278 32.69 39.36 -12.73
N ASP A 279 32.72 38.03 -12.82
CA ASP A 279 32.80 37.30 -14.09
C ASP A 279 31.43 36.81 -14.60
N HIS A 280 30.32 37.31 -14.02
CA HIS A 280 28.96 36.91 -14.39
C HIS A 280 28.68 37.07 -15.89
N ASN A 281 29.15 38.17 -16.49
CA ASN A 281 28.93 38.44 -17.92
C ASN A 281 29.76 37.53 -18.84
N GLU A 282 30.93 37.06 -18.40
CA GLU A 282 31.74 36.11 -19.17
C GLU A 282 31.14 34.71 -19.14
N LEU A 283 30.63 34.28 -17.98
CA LEU A 283 29.94 33.00 -17.83
C LEU A 283 28.70 32.92 -18.72
N ILE A 284 27.88 33.97 -18.77
CA ILE A 284 26.71 34.02 -19.67
C ILE A 284 27.12 33.87 -21.13
N LYS A 285 28.21 34.51 -21.55
CA LYS A 285 28.72 34.40 -22.93
C LYS A 285 29.18 32.97 -23.24
N GLN A 286 29.87 32.31 -22.32
CA GLN A 286 30.28 30.90 -22.49
C GLN A 286 29.06 29.96 -22.61
N PHE A 287 28.03 30.14 -21.77
CA PHE A 287 26.80 29.35 -21.87
C PHE A 287 26.07 29.58 -23.18
N SER A 288 26.07 30.81 -23.72
CA SER A 288 25.45 31.11 -25.01
C SER A 288 26.18 30.42 -26.18
N LEU A 289 27.51 30.33 -26.14
CA LEU A 289 28.32 29.69 -27.18
C LEU A 289 28.19 28.15 -27.16
N LEU A 290 28.06 27.54 -25.98
CA LEU A 290 27.82 26.10 -25.83
C LEU A 290 26.46 25.68 -26.41
N ASN A 291 25.43 26.52 -26.28
CA ASN A 291 24.11 26.23 -26.85
C ASN A 291 24.03 26.37 -28.38
N VAL A 292 24.98 27.05 -29.03
CA VAL A 292 25.04 27.17 -30.50
C VAL A 292 25.72 25.95 -31.13
N GLN A 293 26.62 25.25 -30.41
CA GLN A 293 27.28 24.05 -30.93
C GLN A 293 26.41 22.78 -30.89
N GLN A 294 25.29 22.78 -30.18
CA GLN A 294 24.35 21.64 -30.16
C GLN A 294 23.28 21.68 -31.28
N LYS A 295 23.32 22.69 -32.16
CA LYS A 295 22.37 22.85 -33.27
C LYS A 295 22.99 22.77 -34.68
N LYS A 296 24.13 22.09 -34.82
CA LYS A 296 24.64 21.64 -36.12
C LYS A 296 24.76 20.13 -36.16
#